data_AF-A0A5J5F892-F1
#
_entry.id   AF-A0A5J5F892-F1
#
_cell.length_a   1.000
_cell.length_b   1.000
_cell.length_c   1.000
_cell.angle_alpha   90.00
_cell.angle_beta   90.00
_cell.angle_gamma   90.00
#
_symmetry.space_group_name_H-M   'P 1'
#
loop_
_entity.id
_entity.type
_entity.pdbx_description
1 polymer ?
#
loop_
_entity_poly.entity_id
_entity_poly.type
_entity_poly.pdbx_seq_one_letter_code
_entity_poly.pdbx_strand_id
1 'polypeptide(L)'
;MPATISNPRRILLVGPRRSGKLTFLKALTDSLPPNIPESHAGLSHELKLETQYYSADVGVWVDEMPEEDGDGDGKGEGEGEGEGEDVEKGRQKIAWSEGEPGNPTTEEKAPTTADMDEPVPLPTASFQASTPSSTPSSTPEHEPAPPTLKEWTSTYLSPLATEVLQALGCIILTYRCASPPIPLLRSLQKITTNTAFDGVCLAVSLAPQTSPEAAGDTCLHYGFEWVDFNSGRRGVRNEFGEPAGMDRVREALEANDWTSDPAEEREEAEGEGLEGIGGEMEREMAALRLALDAEEGDEGEGGEEDVEKLEAVMARLLMVKDMGDSVSKEERRRIAAKAVAELMKS
;
A
#
# COMPACT_ATOMS: atom_id res chain seq x y z
N MET A 1 26.19 -12.75 14.92
CA MET A 1 24.78 -13.10 14.68
C MET A 1 24.07 -11.78 14.44
N PRO A 2 23.35 -11.60 13.32
CA PRO A 2 22.58 -10.38 13.08
C PRO A 2 21.55 -10.17 14.20
N ALA A 3 21.17 -8.93 14.46
CA ALA A 3 20.18 -8.63 15.49
C ALA A 3 18.80 -9.18 15.09
N THR A 4 18.08 -9.81 16.01
CA THR A 4 16.74 -10.35 15.73
C THR A 4 15.68 -9.32 16.15
N ILE A 5 14.83 -8.92 15.22
CA ILE A 5 13.68 -8.05 15.50
C ILE A 5 12.53 -8.96 15.97
N SER A 6 12.14 -8.84 17.24
CA SER A 6 11.16 -9.74 17.87
C SER A 6 9.71 -9.45 17.48
N ASN A 7 9.38 -8.16 17.28
CA ASN A 7 8.05 -7.69 16.90
C ASN A 7 8.15 -6.75 15.70
N PRO A 8 8.42 -7.27 14.49
CA PRO A 8 8.55 -6.41 13.34
C PRO A 8 7.21 -5.80 12.91
N ARG A 9 7.27 -4.61 12.30
CA ARG A 9 6.17 -4.04 11.51
C ARG A 9 5.75 -5.00 10.40
N ARG A 10 4.60 -4.74 9.79
CA ARG A 10 3.92 -5.68 8.87
C ARG A 10 3.83 -5.14 7.45
N ILE A 11 3.63 -6.05 6.50
CA ILE A 11 3.35 -5.73 5.09
C ILE A 11 1.84 -5.83 4.87
N LEU A 12 1.25 -4.80 4.26
CA LEU A 12 -0.10 -4.86 3.69
C LEU A 12 -0.03 -5.10 2.18
N LEU A 13 -0.38 -6.31 1.74
CA LEU A 13 -0.48 -6.70 0.34
C LEU A 13 -1.93 -6.56 -0.15
N VAL A 14 -2.15 -5.56 -1.00
CA VAL A 14 -3.47 -5.18 -1.50
C VAL A 14 -3.56 -5.26 -3.02
N GLY A 15 -4.78 -5.27 -3.51
CA GLY A 15 -5.11 -5.24 -4.93
C GLY A 15 -6.49 -5.84 -5.18
N PRO A 16 -7.06 -5.61 -6.37
CA PRO A 16 -8.39 -6.09 -6.69
C PRO A 16 -8.45 -7.62 -6.85
N ARG A 17 -9.64 -8.13 -7.14
CA ARG A 17 -9.80 -9.54 -7.52
C ARG A 17 -8.88 -9.86 -8.68
N ARG A 18 -8.24 -11.03 -8.62
CA ARG A 18 -7.34 -11.52 -9.68
C ARG A 18 -6.14 -10.61 -9.98
N SER A 19 -5.80 -9.65 -9.13
CA SER A 19 -4.63 -8.76 -9.30
C SER A 19 -3.28 -9.47 -9.21
N GLY A 20 -3.26 -10.75 -8.83
CA GLY A 20 -2.05 -11.55 -8.70
C GLY A 20 -1.41 -11.55 -7.31
N LYS A 21 -2.12 -11.05 -6.27
CA LYS A 21 -1.68 -11.08 -4.85
C LYS A 21 -1.00 -12.39 -4.48
N LEU A 22 -1.64 -13.54 -4.71
CA LEU A 22 -1.09 -14.85 -4.34
C LEU A 22 0.09 -15.28 -5.22
N THR A 23 0.12 -14.91 -6.50
CA THR A 23 1.28 -15.15 -7.37
C THR A 23 2.49 -14.41 -6.84
N PHE A 24 2.30 -13.14 -6.49
CA PHE A 24 3.33 -12.29 -5.90
C PHE A 24 3.75 -12.80 -4.52
N LEU A 25 2.79 -13.11 -3.63
CA LEU A 25 3.05 -13.62 -2.28
C LEU A 25 3.90 -14.90 -2.30
N LYS A 26 3.57 -15.83 -3.22
CA LYS A 26 4.34 -17.05 -3.41
C LYS A 26 5.76 -16.76 -3.88
N ALA A 27 5.94 -15.82 -4.81
CA ALA A 27 7.26 -15.42 -5.29
C ALA A 27 8.09 -14.70 -4.22
N LEU A 28 7.43 -13.99 -3.29
CA LEU A 28 8.07 -13.26 -2.21
C LEU A 28 8.48 -14.18 -1.05
N THR A 29 7.59 -15.09 -0.64
CA THR A 29 7.73 -15.91 0.58
C THR A 29 8.07 -17.39 0.31
N ASP A 30 8.24 -17.76 -0.96
CA ASP A 30 8.46 -19.13 -1.44
C ASP A 30 7.35 -20.14 -1.05
N SER A 31 6.23 -19.66 -0.50
CA SER A 31 5.15 -20.48 0.03
C SER A 31 3.79 -19.77 -0.06
N LEU A 32 2.71 -20.50 0.23
CA LEU A 32 1.36 -19.96 0.35
C LEU A 32 0.71 -20.53 1.62
N PRO A 33 -0.26 -19.82 2.22
CA PRO A 33 -1.06 -20.37 3.30
C PRO A 33 -1.76 -21.68 2.88
N PRO A 34 -1.93 -22.65 3.81
CA PRO A 34 -2.41 -23.99 3.48
C PRO A 34 -3.87 -24.05 3.03
N ASN A 35 -4.70 -23.07 3.43
CA ASN A 35 -6.09 -22.95 3.03
C ASN A 35 -6.31 -21.57 2.42
N ILE A 36 -6.58 -21.54 1.11
CA ILE A 36 -6.77 -20.31 0.35
C ILE A 36 -8.27 -20.14 0.11
N PRO A 37 -8.94 -19.22 0.81
CA PRO A 37 -10.34 -18.91 0.58
C PRO A 37 -10.56 -18.26 -0.80
N GLU A 38 -11.83 -18.23 -1.25
CA GLU A 38 -12.20 -17.58 -2.51
C GLU A 38 -11.94 -16.06 -2.49
N SER A 39 -12.25 -15.41 -1.36
CA SER A 39 -11.84 -14.03 -1.10
C SER A 39 -10.47 -14.03 -0.44
N HIS A 40 -9.57 -13.18 -0.91
CA HIS A 40 -8.24 -13.03 -0.29
C HIS A 40 -8.24 -12.03 0.88
N ALA A 41 -9.38 -11.40 1.18
CA ALA A 41 -9.50 -10.41 2.25
C ALA A 41 -9.24 -11.04 3.63
N GLY A 42 -8.36 -10.42 4.42
CA GLY A 42 -8.01 -10.86 5.78
C GLY A 42 -7.09 -12.09 5.85
N LEU A 43 -6.52 -12.53 4.71
CA LEU A 43 -5.56 -13.63 4.70
C LEU A 43 -4.23 -13.15 5.30
N SER A 44 -3.56 -14.03 6.05
CA SER A 44 -2.28 -13.73 6.69
C SER A 44 -1.22 -14.75 6.27
N HIS A 45 0.02 -14.27 6.13
CA HIS A 45 1.19 -15.08 5.81
C HIS A 45 2.43 -14.46 6.46
N GLU A 46 3.61 -15.06 6.25
CA GLU A 46 4.85 -14.63 6.88
C GLU A 46 5.99 -14.59 5.87
N LEU A 47 6.81 -13.54 5.94
CA LEU A 47 8.02 -13.35 5.16
C LEU A 47 9.23 -13.35 6.08
N LYS A 48 10.14 -14.30 5.84
CA LYS A 48 11.43 -14.34 6.53
C LYS A 48 12.42 -13.41 5.85
N LEU A 49 12.88 -12.40 6.57
CA LEU A 49 13.96 -11.52 6.14
C LEU A 49 15.24 -11.89 6.88
N GLU A 50 16.29 -12.20 6.12
CA GLU A 50 17.62 -12.51 6.65
C GLU A 50 18.65 -11.65 5.92
N THR A 51 19.21 -10.66 6.61
CA THR A 51 20.26 -9.78 6.10
C THR A 51 21.55 -9.96 6.90
N GLN A 52 22.61 -9.27 6.49
CA GLN A 52 23.86 -9.22 7.26
C GLN A 52 23.71 -8.43 8.57
N TYR A 53 22.67 -7.60 8.68
CA TYR A 53 22.47 -6.65 9.77
C TYR A 53 21.39 -7.13 10.74
N TYR A 54 20.30 -7.71 10.24
CA TYR A 54 19.18 -8.16 11.06
C TYR A 54 18.51 -9.42 10.50
N SER A 55 17.68 -10.04 11.34
CA SER A 55 16.72 -11.07 10.95
C SER A 55 15.35 -10.76 11.54
N ALA A 56 14.30 -10.93 10.74
CA ALA A 56 12.92 -10.62 11.12
C ALA A 56 11.92 -11.55 10.43
N ASP A 57 10.93 -12.00 11.20
CA ASP A 57 9.77 -12.74 10.71
C ASP A 57 8.61 -11.75 10.48
N VAL A 58 8.58 -11.15 9.29
CA VAL A 58 7.66 -10.06 8.93
C VAL A 58 6.28 -10.61 8.57
N GLY A 59 5.24 -10.20 9.30
CA GLY A 59 3.87 -10.57 8.99
C GLY A 59 3.37 -9.91 7.71
N VAL A 60 2.72 -10.68 6.84
CA VAL A 60 2.07 -10.20 5.61
C VAL A 60 0.56 -10.33 5.75
N TRP A 61 -0.13 -9.20 5.76
CA TRP A 61 -1.58 -9.13 5.67
C TRP A 61 -1.99 -8.96 4.21
N VAL A 62 -2.91 -9.79 3.75
CA VAL A 62 -3.44 -9.75 2.39
C VAL A 62 -4.87 -9.25 2.46
N ASP A 63 -5.16 -8.22 1.68
CA ASP A 63 -6.50 -7.65 1.61
C ASP A 63 -6.93 -7.40 0.16
N GLU A 64 -8.23 -7.25 -0.04
CA GLU A 64 -8.82 -7.05 -1.36
C GLU A 64 -9.44 -5.67 -1.50
N MET A 65 -8.98 -4.93 -2.51
CA MET A 65 -9.54 -3.62 -2.83
C MET A 65 -10.69 -3.78 -3.82
N PRO A 66 -11.84 -3.14 -3.59
CA PRO A 66 -12.92 -3.09 -4.58
C PRO A 66 -12.43 -2.39 -5.85
N GLU A 67 -12.80 -2.92 -7.01
CA GLU A 67 -12.64 -2.17 -8.27
C GLU A 67 -13.69 -1.05 -8.27
N GLU A 68 -13.33 0.16 -8.70
CA GLU A 68 -14.37 1.11 -9.09
C GLU A 68 -15.01 0.54 -10.35
N ASP A 69 -16.31 0.26 -10.31
CA ASP A 69 -17.08 -0.11 -11.49
C ASP A 69 -16.84 0.97 -12.54
N GLY A 70 -15.99 0.67 -13.50
CA GLY A 70 -15.83 1.50 -14.68
C GLY A 70 -17.16 1.48 -15.41
N ASP A 71 -17.80 2.64 -15.53
CA ASP A 71 -18.77 2.89 -16.58
C ASP A 71 -18.19 2.31 -17.89
N GLY A 72 -18.99 1.49 -18.56
CA GLY A 72 -18.54 0.41 -19.44
C GLY A 72 -17.56 0.81 -20.55
N ASP A 73 -16.74 -0.19 -20.89
CA ASP A 73 -15.99 -0.32 -22.13
C ASP A 73 -16.83 0.08 -23.37
N GLY A 74 -16.20 0.77 -24.33
CA GLY A 74 -16.62 0.72 -25.73
C GLY A 74 -17.14 2.03 -26.35
N LYS A 75 -16.21 2.89 -26.82
CA LYS A 75 -16.20 3.45 -28.19
C LYS A 75 -15.03 4.43 -28.36
N GLY A 76 -13.84 3.88 -28.61
CA GLY A 76 -12.82 4.60 -29.37
C GLY A 76 -13.16 4.48 -30.85
N GLU A 77 -14.09 5.31 -31.35
CA GLU A 77 -14.20 5.55 -32.79
C GLU A 77 -12.99 6.41 -33.18
N GLY A 78 -11.89 5.74 -33.51
CA GLY A 78 -10.75 6.34 -34.20
C GLY A 78 -11.03 6.35 -35.70
N GLU A 79 -11.64 7.42 -36.18
CA GLU A 79 -11.54 7.80 -37.59
C GLU A 79 -10.10 8.26 -37.85
N GLY A 80 -9.39 7.51 -38.70
CA GLY A 80 -8.05 7.81 -39.15
C GLY A 80 -7.86 7.28 -40.56
N GLU A 81 -8.26 8.11 -41.54
CA GLU A 81 -7.91 7.95 -42.95
C GLU A 81 -6.39 8.16 -43.14
N GLY A 82 -5.76 7.34 -43.97
CA GLY A 82 -4.38 7.57 -44.43
C GLY A 82 -3.64 6.33 -44.90
N GLU A 83 -3.77 6.03 -46.20
CA GLU A 83 -2.73 5.60 -47.15
C GLU A 83 -1.55 4.77 -46.57
N GLY A 84 -1.36 3.49 -46.89
CA GLY A 84 -1.15 2.95 -48.23
C GLY A 84 0.35 2.87 -48.54
N GLU A 85 1.02 1.77 -48.18
CA GLU A 85 2.26 1.33 -48.85
C GLU A 85 2.55 -0.15 -48.61
N ASP A 86 2.66 -0.89 -49.72
CA ASP A 86 2.96 -2.31 -49.83
C ASP A 86 4.42 -2.63 -49.45
N VAL A 87 4.63 -3.56 -48.51
CA VAL A 87 5.89 -4.31 -48.41
C VAL A 87 5.61 -5.80 -48.17
N GLU A 88 5.70 -6.54 -49.26
CA GLU A 88 5.76 -7.99 -49.31
C GLU A 88 7.12 -8.50 -48.78
N LYS A 89 7.13 -9.37 -47.75
CA LYS A 89 8.22 -10.32 -47.51
C LYS A 89 7.86 -11.44 -46.50
N GLY A 90 7.83 -12.67 -47.02
CA GLY A 90 8.50 -13.80 -46.37
C GLY A 90 7.74 -14.59 -45.29
N ARG A 91 6.76 -15.40 -45.68
CA ARG A 91 6.30 -16.56 -44.87
C ARG A 91 7.38 -17.66 -44.90
N GLN A 92 8.14 -17.82 -43.82
CA GLN A 92 8.87 -19.06 -43.56
C GLN A 92 7.99 -20.04 -42.78
N LYS A 93 7.73 -21.18 -43.41
CA LYS A 93 7.07 -22.36 -42.85
C LYS A 93 8.07 -23.08 -41.93
N ILE A 94 7.73 -23.26 -40.67
CA ILE A 94 8.45 -24.16 -39.75
C ILE A 94 7.57 -25.40 -39.60
N ALA A 95 8.06 -26.51 -40.14
CA ALA A 95 7.45 -27.83 -40.04
C ALA A 95 7.75 -28.41 -38.66
N TRP A 96 6.69 -28.75 -37.90
CA TRP A 96 6.80 -29.57 -36.70
C TRP A 96 6.37 -30.99 -37.07
N SER A 97 7.29 -31.94 -36.88
CA SER A 97 7.09 -33.37 -37.06
C SER A 97 6.41 -33.96 -35.82
N GLU A 98 5.22 -34.53 -36.01
CA GLU A 98 4.53 -35.34 -35.00
C GLU A 98 5.23 -36.70 -34.87
N GLY A 99 5.65 -37.04 -33.65
CA GLY A 99 6.14 -38.36 -33.28
C GLY A 99 5.08 -39.09 -32.46
N GLU A 100 4.59 -40.21 -33.00
CA GLU A 100 3.76 -41.18 -32.30
C GLU A 100 4.53 -41.86 -31.15
N PRO A 101 3.89 -42.19 -30.02
CA PRO A 101 4.36 -43.27 -29.16
C PRO A 101 3.47 -44.52 -29.32
N GLY A 102 4.12 -45.62 -29.71
CA GLY A 102 3.55 -46.95 -29.80
C GLY A 102 3.25 -47.57 -28.44
N ASN A 103 2.18 -48.37 -28.44
CA ASN A 103 1.81 -49.31 -27.39
C ASN A 103 2.78 -50.52 -27.35
N PRO A 104 3.01 -51.13 -26.18
CA PRO A 104 2.71 -52.55 -26.12
C PRO A 104 2.02 -53.00 -24.82
N THR A 105 0.96 -53.79 -25.04
CA THR A 105 0.33 -54.78 -24.18
C THR A 105 1.32 -55.77 -23.55
N THR A 106 1.11 -56.13 -22.28
CA THR A 106 1.14 -57.54 -21.85
C THR A 106 0.36 -57.76 -20.54
N GLU A 107 -0.51 -58.77 -20.55
CA GLU A 107 -1.19 -59.38 -19.40
C GLU A 107 -0.20 -59.98 -18.40
N GLU A 108 -0.53 -59.95 -17.10
CA GLU A 108 -0.37 -61.16 -16.27
C GLU A 108 -1.32 -61.20 -15.05
N LYS A 109 -1.65 -62.44 -14.68
CA LYS A 109 -2.73 -62.93 -13.83
C LYS A 109 -2.61 -62.63 -12.33
N ALA A 110 -3.78 -62.62 -11.69
CA ALA A 110 -4.01 -62.80 -10.25
C ALA A 110 -3.52 -64.17 -9.71
N PRO A 111 -3.45 -64.31 -8.38
CA PRO A 111 -4.32 -65.33 -7.77
C PRO A 111 -5.08 -64.87 -6.51
N THR A 112 -6.16 -65.62 -6.27
CA THR A 112 -7.20 -65.49 -5.25
C THR A 112 -6.79 -66.11 -3.90
N THR A 113 -7.45 -65.69 -2.80
CA THR A 113 -8.13 -66.48 -1.73
C THR A 113 -8.47 -65.54 -0.55
N ALA A 114 -9.76 -65.29 -0.23
CA ALA A 114 -10.56 -65.90 0.86
C ALA A 114 -10.14 -65.38 2.27
N ASP A 115 -10.97 -65.02 3.26
CA ASP A 115 -12.39 -65.20 3.55
C ASP A 115 -12.71 -64.42 4.87
N MET A 116 -14.00 -64.19 5.20
CA MET A 116 -14.61 -63.79 6.51
C MET A 116 -14.33 -62.35 7.05
N ASP A 117 -15.19 -61.60 7.76
CA ASP A 117 -16.48 -61.83 8.41
C ASP A 117 -17.16 -60.46 8.76
N GLU A 118 -18.49 -60.50 8.90
CA GLU A 118 -19.51 -59.58 9.48
C GLU A 118 -19.36 -58.03 9.68
N PRO A 119 -20.46 -57.26 9.45
CA PRO A 119 -20.66 -55.89 9.93
C PRO A 119 -21.50 -55.82 11.23
N VAL A 120 -21.06 -55.00 12.20
CA VAL A 120 -21.78 -54.75 13.47
C VAL A 120 -22.60 -53.44 13.40
N PRO A 121 -23.86 -53.40 13.89
CA PRO A 121 -24.82 -52.32 13.64
C PRO A 121 -24.79 -51.20 14.69
N LEU A 122 -25.26 -50.02 14.31
CA LEU A 122 -25.59 -48.92 15.23
C LEU A 122 -27.12 -48.83 15.45
N PRO A 123 -27.59 -48.53 16.67
CA PRO A 123 -28.98 -48.69 17.03
C PRO A 123 -29.88 -47.55 16.55
N THR A 124 -31.01 -47.95 15.97
CA THR A 124 -32.23 -47.15 15.79
C THR A 124 -32.90 -46.93 17.15
N ALA A 125 -33.10 -45.67 17.54
CA ALA A 125 -34.10 -45.29 18.53
C ALA A 125 -35.12 -44.38 17.87
N SER A 126 -36.32 -44.94 17.69
CA SER A 126 -37.53 -44.26 17.29
C SER A 126 -38.07 -43.48 18.48
N PHE A 127 -38.29 -42.17 18.34
CA PHE A 127 -39.16 -41.42 19.25
C PHE A 127 -40.12 -40.57 18.43
N GLN A 128 -41.41 -40.78 18.69
CA GLN A 128 -42.51 -40.20 17.95
C GLN A 128 -42.73 -38.72 18.30
N ALA A 129 -43.37 -38.07 17.33
CA ALA A 129 -43.69 -36.67 17.20
C ALA A 129 -44.32 -35.97 18.42
N SER A 130 -43.95 -34.71 18.59
CA SER A 130 -44.84 -33.64 19.02
C SER A 130 -44.39 -32.35 18.35
N THR A 131 -45.11 -31.95 17.30
CA THR A 131 -45.02 -30.62 16.69
C THR A 131 -45.48 -29.56 17.69
N PRO A 132 -44.80 -28.40 17.74
CA PRO A 132 -45.55 -27.18 17.49
C PRO A 132 -45.03 -26.46 16.24
N SER A 133 -45.98 -26.21 15.35
CA SER A 133 -45.94 -25.25 14.27
C SER A 133 -45.25 -23.94 14.68
N SER A 134 -44.14 -23.63 14.04
CA SER A 134 -43.60 -22.27 13.91
C SER A 134 -42.71 -22.27 12.68
N THR A 135 -43.27 -21.88 11.54
CA THR A 135 -42.51 -21.54 10.34
C THR A 135 -41.62 -20.34 10.67
N PRO A 136 -40.27 -20.45 10.69
CA PRO A 136 -39.47 -19.25 10.50
C PRO A 136 -39.63 -18.87 9.03
N SER A 137 -40.28 -17.73 8.82
CA SER A 137 -40.28 -17.02 7.54
C SER A 137 -38.82 -16.91 7.07
N SER A 138 -38.49 -17.63 6.01
CA SER A 138 -37.24 -17.47 5.28
C SER A 138 -37.25 -16.10 4.62
N THR A 139 -36.83 -15.08 5.36
CA THR A 139 -36.31 -13.86 4.75
C THR A 139 -35.07 -14.28 3.96
N PRO A 140 -34.96 -14.01 2.65
CA PRO A 140 -33.70 -14.20 1.97
C PRO A 140 -32.70 -13.26 2.65
N GLU A 141 -31.70 -13.83 3.32
CA GLU A 141 -30.55 -13.06 3.77
C GLU A 141 -29.94 -12.44 2.51
N HIS A 142 -30.20 -11.15 2.32
CA HIS A 142 -29.55 -10.35 1.30
C HIS A 142 -28.10 -10.26 1.74
N GLU A 143 -27.24 -11.06 1.11
CA GLU A 143 -25.79 -10.90 1.22
C GLU A 143 -25.48 -9.42 0.95
N PRO A 144 -24.90 -8.70 1.93
CA PRO A 144 -24.67 -7.27 1.77
C PRO A 144 -23.80 -7.05 0.53
N ALA A 145 -24.15 -6.03 -0.26
CA ALA A 145 -23.38 -5.66 -1.43
C ALA A 145 -21.89 -5.49 -1.07
N PRO A 146 -20.97 -5.88 -1.96
CA PRO A 146 -19.54 -5.72 -1.71
C PRO A 146 -19.24 -4.24 -1.44
N PRO A 147 -18.33 -3.93 -0.51
CA PRO A 147 -18.01 -2.55 -0.18
C PRO A 147 -17.44 -1.83 -1.40
N THR A 148 -17.75 -0.54 -1.53
CA THR A 148 -17.15 0.32 -2.55
C THR A 148 -15.70 0.67 -2.18
N LEU A 149 -14.90 1.10 -3.16
CA LEU A 149 -13.52 1.54 -2.91
C LEU A 149 -13.47 2.69 -1.89
N LYS A 150 -14.45 3.60 -1.95
CA LYS A 150 -14.58 4.72 -1.00
C LYS A 150 -14.83 4.23 0.42
N GLU A 151 -15.71 3.25 0.61
CA GLU A 151 -16.01 2.67 1.92
C GLU A 151 -14.80 1.93 2.49
N TRP A 152 -14.12 1.13 1.65
CA TRP A 152 -12.86 0.46 2.04
C TRP A 152 -11.82 1.49 2.50
N THR A 153 -11.63 2.57 1.73
CA THR A 153 -10.69 3.64 2.09
C THR A 153 -11.07 4.32 3.41
N SER A 154 -12.37 4.58 3.61
CA SER A 154 -12.86 5.23 4.84
C SER A 154 -12.67 4.39 6.10
N THR A 155 -12.60 3.06 5.97
CA THR A 155 -12.33 2.16 7.10
C THR A 155 -10.90 2.36 7.61
N TYR A 156 -9.92 2.46 6.72
CA TYR A 156 -8.53 2.75 7.09
C TYR A 156 -8.31 4.19 7.59
N LEU A 157 -9.15 5.15 7.16
CA LEU A 157 -9.09 6.53 7.67
C LEU A 157 -9.84 6.72 9.00
N SER A 158 -10.48 5.66 9.53
CA SER A 158 -11.20 5.75 10.79
C SER A 158 -10.23 5.77 11.99
N PRO A 159 -10.57 6.43 13.11
CA PRO A 159 -9.73 6.43 14.31
C PRO A 159 -9.45 5.03 14.89
N LEU A 160 -10.31 4.04 14.58
CA LEU A 160 -10.13 2.66 15.00
C LEU A 160 -9.02 1.94 14.22
N ALA A 161 -8.66 2.44 13.04
CA ALA A 161 -7.63 1.86 12.19
C ALA A 161 -6.22 2.42 12.47
N THR A 162 -6.08 3.41 13.35
CA THR A 162 -4.77 4.00 13.69
C THR A 162 -3.75 2.94 14.12
N GLU A 163 -4.13 2.04 15.03
CA GLU A 163 -3.27 0.94 15.50
C GLU A 163 -2.85 0.00 14.37
N VAL A 164 -3.77 -0.26 13.43
CA VAL A 164 -3.50 -1.12 12.27
C VAL A 164 -2.46 -0.48 11.37
N LEU A 165 -2.59 0.83 11.13
CA LEU A 165 -1.70 1.60 10.26
C LEU A 165 -0.31 1.79 10.86
N GLN A 166 -0.21 2.07 12.17
CA GLN A 166 1.06 2.17 12.88
C GLN A 166 1.84 0.84 12.83
N ALA A 167 1.14 -0.29 12.80
CA ALA A 167 1.77 -1.59 12.65
C ALA A 167 2.30 -1.89 11.23
N LEU A 168 1.96 -1.09 10.21
CA LEU A 168 2.42 -1.31 8.83
C LEU A 168 3.77 -0.66 8.60
N GLY A 169 4.75 -1.42 8.11
CA GLY A 169 6.04 -0.91 7.61
C GLY A 169 6.10 -0.89 6.08
N CYS A 170 5.14 -1.52 5.41
CA CYS A 170 5.10 -1.54 3.95
C CYS A 170 3.67 -1.72 3.42
N ILE A 171 3.35 -1.05 2.32
CA ILE A 171 2.13 -1.25 1.54
C ILE A 171 2.52 -1.65 0.12
N ILE A 172 2.02 -2.80 -0.34
CA ILE A 172 2.27 -3.32 -1.69
C ILE A 172 0.95 -3.44 -2.43
N LEU A 173 0.79 -2.67 -3.50
CA LEU A 173 -0.31 -2.81 -4.46
C LEU A 173 0.10 -3.74 -5.60
N THR A 174 -0.67 -4.79 -5.84
CA THR A 174 -0.53 -5.63 -7.04
C THR A 174 -1.65 -5.36 -8.03
N TYR A 175 -1.35 -5.38 -9.33
CA TYR A 175 -2.35 -5.20 -10.40
C TYR A 175 -1.97 -5.89 -11.72
N ARG A 176 -2.95 -6.12 -12.59
CA ARG A 176 -2.82 -6.83 -13.89
C ARG A 176 -3.39 -6.04 -15.08
N CYS A 177 -3.35 -4.71 -15.03
CA CYS A 177 -3.74 -3.84 -16.14
C CYS A 177 -2.51 -3.26 -16.87
N ALA A 178 -2.70 -2.83 -18.11
CA ALA A 178 -1.65 -2.30 -18.98
C ALA A 178 -1.20 -0.86 -18.64
N SER A 179 -1.83 -0.26 -17.62
CA SER A 179 -1.49 1.02 -17.01
C SER A 179 -1.75 0.97 -15.50
N PRO A 180 -1.14 1.83 -14.68
CA PRO A 180 -1.39 1.85 -13.24
C PRO A 180 -2.86 2.17 -12.90
N PRO A 181 -3.49 1.46 -11.94
CA PRO A 181 -4.88 1.68 -11.55
C PRO A 181 -5.01 2.94 -10.67
N ILE A 182 -5.25 4.08 -11.31
CA ILE A 182 -5.30 5.41 -10.67
C ILE A 182 -6.24 5.48 -9.46
N PRO A 183 -7.49 4.94 -9.49
CA PRO A 183 -8.37 5.03 -8.34
C PRO A 183 -7.79 4.35 -7.09
N LEU A 184 -7.16 3.19 -7.26
CA LEU A 184 -6.55 2.43 -6.17
C LEU A 184 -5.33 3.16 -5.59
N LEU A 185 -4.45 3.66 -6.47
CA LEU A 185 -3.28 4.45 -6.07
C LEU A 185 -3.70 5.70 -5.28
N ARG A 186 -4.72 6.42 -5.76
CA ARG A 186 -5.27 7.60 -5.07
C ARG A 186 -5.86 7.25 -3.71
N SER A 187 -6.57 6.13 -3.59
CA SER A 187 -7.10 5.66 -2.31
C SER A 187 -5.99 5.33 -1.32
N LEU A 188 -4.94 4.64 -1.75
CA LEU A 188 -3.80 4.34 -0.89
C LEU A 188 -2.98 5.59 -0.53
N GLN A 189 -2.78 6.51 -1.48
CA GLN A 189 -2.16 7.80 -1.21
C GLN A 189 -2.92 8.58 -0.14
N LYS A 190 -4.26 8.57 -0.16
CA LYS A 190 -5.06 9.20 0.91
C LYS A 190 -4.77 8.57 2.26
N ILE A 191 -4.67 7.25 2.34
CA ILE A 191 -4.33 6.55 3.59
C ILE A 191 -2.93 6.96 4.05
N THR A 192 -1.93 6.91 3.19
CA THR A 192 -0.54 7.21 3.59
C THR A 192 -0.31 8.68 3.93
N THR A 193 -0.95 9.61 3.22
CA THR A 193 -0.77 11.07 3.45
C THR A 193 -1.58 11.62 4.62
N ASN A 194 -2.69 10.99 4.99
CA ASN A 194 -3.53 11.43 6.12
C ASN A 194 -3.16 10.71 7.42
N THR A 195 -2.12 9.89 7.42
CA THR A 195 -1.67 9.10 8.55
C THR A 195 -0.16 9.30 8.74
N ALA A 196 0.38 8.96 9.90
CA ALA A 196 1.82 9.06 10.16
C ALA A 196 2.61 7.88 9.52
N PHE A 197 2.18 7.40 8.35
CA PHE A 197 2.84 6.29 7.68
C PHE A 197 4.18 6.74 7.07
N ASP A 198 5.25 6.05 7.45
CA ASP A 198 6.64 6.32 7.09
C ASP A 198 7.33 5.11 6.43
N GLY A 199 6.55 4.07 6.09
CA GLY A 199 7.06 2.85 5.48
C GLY A 199 7.23 2.93 3.96
N VAL A 200 7.54 1.78 3.36
CA VAL A 200 7.75 1.67 1.90
C VAL A 200 6.44 1.37 1.17
N CYS A 201 6.20 2.08 0.06
CA CYS A 201 5.04 1.88 -0.83
C CYS A 201 5.47 1.36 -2.21
N LEU A 202 5.02 0.15 -2.59
CA LEU A 202 5.37 -0.49 -3.87
C LEU A 202 4.12 -0.75 -4.73
N ALA A 203 4.19 -0.40 -6.01
CA ALA A 203 3.16 -0.70 -7.01
C ALA A 203 3.69 -1.73 -8.01
N VAL A 204 3.30 -2.98 -7.84
CA VAL A 204 3.80 -4.12 -8.59
C VAL A 204 2.83 -4.49 -9.71
N SER A 205 3.26 -4.29 -10.96
CA SER A 205 2.52 -4.72 -12.14
C SER A 205 2.85 -6.17 -12.48
N LEU A 206 1.83 -6.98 -12.76
CA LEU A 206 1.98 -8.37 -13.21
C LEU A 206 1.58 -8.55 -14.69
N ALA A 207 1.24 -7.46 -15.37
CA ALA A 207 0.95 -7.40 -16.79
C ALA A 207 1.92 -6.42 -17.48
N PRO A 208 2.30 -6.66 -18.74
CA PRO A 208 3.11 -5.71 -19.50
C PRO A 208 2.47 -4.31 -19.53
N GLN A 209 3.24 -3.27 -19.26
CA GLN A 209 2.78 -1.88 -19.32
C GLN A 209 2.92 -1.33 -20.74
N THR A 210 1.93 -0.55 -21.18
CA THR A 210 1.97 0.15 -22.48
C THR A 210 3.14 1.13 -22.56
N SER A 211 3.44 1.81 -21.44
CA SER A 211 4.59 2.69 -21.29
C SER A 211 5.19 2.50 -19.88
N PRO A 212 6.30 1.75 -19.74
CA PRO A 212 6.96 1.52 -18.46
C PRO A 212 7.44 2.81 -17.77
N GLU A 213 7.99 3.76 -18.53
CA GLU A 213 8.46 5.05 -18.02
C GLU A 213 7.29 5.85 -17.43
N ALA A 214 6.20 5.99 -18.20
CA ALA A 214 5.01 6.69 -17.71
C ALA A 214 4.34 5.96 -16.54
N ALA A 215 4.41 4.63 -16.48
CA ALA A 215 3.91 3.86 -15.34
C ALA A 215 4.72 4.17 -14.07
N GLY A 216 6.05 4.27 -14.19
CA GLY A 216 6.94 4.72 -13.12
C GLY A 216 6.58 6.10 -12.60
N ASP A 217 6.51 7.09 -13.49
CA ASP A 217 6.18 8.48 -13.13
C ASP A 217 4.79 8.59 -12.49
N THR A 218 3.81 7.86 -13.02
CA THR A 218 2.45 7.84 -12.50
C THR A 218 2.42 7.28 -11.09
N CYS A 219 3.02 6.12 -10.84
CA CYS A 219 3.06 5.54 -9.50
C CYS A 219 3.81 6.45 -8.52
N LEU A 220 4.93 7.04 -8.94
CA LEU A 220 5.74 7.94 -8.12
C LEU A 220 4.95 9.19 -7.70
N HIS A 221 4.14 9.74 -8.60
CA HIS A 221 3.24 10.85 -8.29
C HIS A 221 2.26 10.54 -7.13
N TYR A 222 1.85 9.28 -6.99
CA TYR A 222 1.00 8.81 -5.87
C TYR A 222 1.80 8.32 -4.66
N GLY A 223 3.13 8.46 -4.67
CA GLY A 223 4.02 8.03 -3.58
C GLY A 223 4.36 6.53 -3.61
N PHE A 224 4.22 5.87 -4.76
CA PHE A 224 4.54 4.45 -4.93
C PHE A 224 5.72 4.26 -5.87
N GLU A 225 6.67 3.42 -5.48
CA GLU A 225 7.68 2.96 -6.41
C GLU A 225 7.10 1.84 -7.30
N TRP A 226 7.19 2.02 -8.62
CA TRP A 226 6.69 1.03 -9.56
C TRP A 226 7.70 -0.09 -9.81
N VAL A 227 7.20 -1.33 -9.86
CA VAL A 227 8.00 -2.52 -10.21
C VAL A 227 7.24 -3.38 -11.22
N ASP A 228 7.92 -3.76 -12.31
CA ASP A 228 7.44 -4.84 -13.18
C ASP A 228 7.84 -6.20 -12.62
N PHE A 229 6.85 -6.98 -12.19
CA PHE A 229 7.04 -8.33 -11.65
C PHE A 229 7.78 -9.27 -12.60
N ASN A 230 7.59 -9.09 -13.91
CA ASN A 230 8.19 -9.95 -14.93
C ASN A 230 9.56 -9.45 -15.40
N SER A 231 10.00 -8.28 -14.92
CA SER A 231 11.28 -7.71 -15.29
C SER A 231 12.42 -8.42 -14.57
N GLY A 232 13.40 -8.89 -15.36
CA GLY A 232 14.59 -9.54 -14.84
C GLY A 232 14.35 -10.96 -14.33
N ARG A 233 15.34 -11.84 -14.53
CA ARG A 233 15.43 -13.08 -13.75
C ARG A 233 16.14 -12.78 -12.43
N ARG A 234 15.85 -13.54 -11.39
CA ARG A 234 16.56 -13.44 -10.10
C ARG A 234 18.08 -13.39 -10.31
N GLY A 235 18.73 -12.40 -9.71
CA GLY A 235 20.15 -12.09 -9.81
C GLY A 235 20.57 -11.25 -11.02
N VAL A 236 19.63 -10.86 -11.90
CA VAL A 236 19.92 -10.04 -13.09
C VAL A 236 19.59 -8.57 -12.81
N ARG A 237 20.58 -7.71 -12.98
CA ARG A 237 20.44 -6.25 -12.87
C ARG A 237 20.00 -5.63 -14.20
N ASN A 238 19.38 -4.46 -14.14
CA ASN A 238 19.01 -3.69 -15.34
C ASN A 238 20.28 -3.11 -16.03
N GLU A 239 20.08 -2.37 -17.13
CA GLU A 239 21.16 -1.76 -17.90
C GLU A 239 22.00 -0.73 -17.14
N PHE A 240 21.48 -0.21 -16.03
CA PHE A 240 22.15 0.72 -15.12
C PHE A 240 22.84 0.01 -13.95
N GLY A 241 22.75 -1.33 -13.87
CA GLY A 241 23.30 -2.11 -12.78
C GLY A 241 22.46 -2.08 -11.50
N GLU A 242 21.21 -1.65 -11.58
CA GLU A 242 20.26 -1.63 -10.46
C GLU A 242 19.44 -2.93 -10.42
N PRO A 243 18.96 -3.36 -9.25
CA PRO A 243 18.07 -4.51 -9.17
C PRO A 243 16.72 -4.20 -9.82
N ALA A 244 16.10 -5.21 -10.41
CA ALA A 244 14.80 -5.10 -11.08
C ALA A 244 13.86 -6.23 -10.64
N GLY A 245 12.56 -6.04 -10.89
CA GLY A 245 11.52 -7.02 -10.55
C GLY A 245 11.55 -7.44 -9.09
N MET A 246 11.49 -8.75 -8.84
CA MET A 246 11.46 -9.28 -7.47
C MET A 246 12.72 -9.00 -6.66
N ASP A 247 13.88 -8.78 -7.29
CA ASP A 247 15.09 -8.41 -6.55
C ASP A 247 15.01 -6.96 -6.04
N ARG A 248 14.37 -6.06 -6.80
CA ARG A 248 14.13 -4.69 -6.34
C ARG A 248 13.16 -4.66 -5.17
N VAL A 249 12.08 -5.46 -5.24
CA VAL A 249 11.14 -5.63 -4.13
C VAL A 249 11.87 -6.12 -2.88
N ARG A 250 12.72 -7.13 -2.99
CA ARG A 250 13.48 -7.66 -1.84
C ARG A 250 14.43 -6.63 -1.28
N GLU A 251 15.18 -5.92 -2.11
CA GLU A 251 16.08 -4.84 -1.66
C GLU A 251 15.30 -3.76 -0.90
N ALA A 252 14.15 -3.31 -1.41
CA ALA A 252 13.32 -2.31 -0.75
C ALA A 252 12.81 -2.79 0.61
N LEU A 253 12.40 -4.07 0.72
CA LEU A 253 11.98 -4.65 1.99
C LEU A 253 13.15 -4.87 2.96
N GLU A 254 14.32 -5.26 2.47
CA GLU A 254 15.52 -5.45 3.30
C GLU A 254 16.06 -4.12 3.83
N ALA A 255 15.89 -3.03 3.08
CA ALA A 255 16.29 -1.68 3.48
C ALA A 255 15.27 -0.96 4.39
N ASN A 256 14.06 -1.49 4.53
CA ASN A 256 13.01 -0.88 5.35
C ASN A 256 13.31 -1.03 6.86
N ASP A 257 12.88 -0.04 7.65
CA ASP A 257 12.89 -0.16 9.11
C ASP A 257 11.67 -0.95 9.59
N TRP A 258 11.95 -2.11 10.19
CA TRP A 258 10.94 -3.03 10.69
C TRP A 258 10.72 -2.89 12.19
N THR A 259 11.44 -2.02 12.89
CA THR A 259 11.24 -1.85 14.33
C THR A 259 9.88 -1.23 14.61
N SER A 260 9.13 -1.83 15.54
CA SER A 260 7.90 -1.26 16.10
C SER A 260 8.23 -0.83 17.52
N ASP A 261 9.07 0.20 17.70
CA ASP A 261 9.47 0.59 19.05
C ASP A 261 8.73 1.85 19.53
N PRO A 262 7.65 1.71 20.32
CA PRO A 262 7.10 2.80 21.12
C PRO A 262 7.93 3.08 22.39
N ALA A 263 9.00 2.32 22.67
CA ALA A 263 9.83 2.56 23.85
C ALA A 263 10.74 3.79 23.72
N GLU A 264 11.13 4.20 22.50
CA GLU A 264 11.89 5.45 22.30
C GLU A 264 11.01 6.70 22.53
N GLU A 265 9.69 6.64 22.27
CA GLU A 265 8.76 7.70 22.67
C GLU A 265 8.56 7.78 24.19
N ARG A 266 8.87 6.72 24.95
CA ARG A 266 8.74 6.68 26.41
C ARG A 266 10.00 7.13 27.16
N GLU A 267 11.18 7.03 26.57
CA GLU A 267 12.43 7.46 27.22
C GLU A 267 12.74 8.96 27.06
N GLU A 268 12.08 9.68 26.15
CA GLU A 268 12.14 11.16 26.12
C GLU A 268 11.16 11.84 27.10
N ALA A 269 10.21 11.09 27.68
CA ALA A 269 9.22 11.61 28.63
C ALA A 269 9.68 11.60 30.11
N GLU A 270 10.93 11.24 30.40
CA GLU A 270 11.56 11.43 31.73
C GLU A 270 12.67 12.49 31.70
N GLY A 271 12.64 13.39 30.71
CA GLY A 271 13.35 14.68 30.75
C GLY A 271 12.45 15.78 31.31
N GLU A 272 12.50 16.01 32.61
CA GLU A 272 11.83 17.16 33.24
C GLU A 272 12.23 18.49 32.56
N GLY A 273 11.28 19.07 31.83
CA GLY A 273 11.29 20.47 31.45
C GLY A 273 11.42 20.74 29.96
N LEU A 274 10.27 20.78 29.26
CA LEU A 274 9.96 21.71 28.15
C LEU A 274 8.53 21.52 27.60
N GLU A 275 7.59 20.95 28.37
CA GLU A 275 6.16 21.00 28.05
C GLU A 275 5.67 22.44 28.08
N GLY A 276 5.44 23.03 26.91
CA GLY A 276 4.71 24.29 26.79
C GLY A 276 5.12 25.19 25.64
N ILE A 277 6.28 24.97 24.99
CA ILE A 277 6.73 25.88 23.93
C ILE A 277 6.34 25.37 22.54
N GLY A 278 6.40 24.06 22.29
CA GLY A 278 6.08 23.46 20.98
C GLY A 278 4.62 23.63 20.59
N GLY A 279 3.68 23.21 21.44
CA GLY A 279 2.25 23.26 21.14
C GLY A 279 1.65 24.67 21.12
N GLU A 280 2.30 25.64 21.76
CA GLU A 280 1.86 27.05 21.75
C GLU A 280 2.37 27.76 20.49
N MET A 281 3.63 27.53 20.10
CA MET A 281 4.20 28.03 18.84
C MET A 281 3.52 27.42 17.61
N GLU A 282 3.17 26.14 17.65
CA GLU A 282 2.51 25.45 16.54
C GLU A 282 1.05 25.91 16.37
N ARG A 283 0.34 26.19 17.47
CA ARG A 283 -0.98 26.84 17.42
C ARG A 283 -0.90 28.28 16.94
N GLU A 284 0.11 29.05 17.35
CA GLU A 284 0.31 30.41 16.85
C GLU A 284 0.70 30.41 15.36
N MET A 285 1.52 29.46 14.91
CA MET A 285 1.90 29.35 13.49
C MET A 285 0.72 28.87 12.62
N ALA A 286 -0.11 27.97 13.13
CA ALA A 286 -1.35 27.55 12.48
C ALA A 286 -2.40 28.68 12.45
N ALA A 287 -2.52 29.48 13.51
CA ALA A 287 -3.41 30.64 13.54
C ALA A 287 -2.94 31.76 12.59
N LEU A 288 -1.62 31.97 12.48
CA LEU A 288 -1.04 32.93 11.53
C LEU A 288 -1.23 32.46 10.08
N ARG A 289 -1.05 31.16 9.81
CA ARG A 289 -1.30 30.57 8.48
C ARG A 289 -2.76 30.69 8.06
N LEU A 290 -3.69 30.43 8.98
CA LEU A 290 -5.12 30.57 8.73
C LEU A 290 -5.55 32.04 8.56
N ALA A 291 -4.85 32.98 9.19
CA ALA A 291 -5.07 34.41 9.01
C ALA A 291 -4.53 34.92 7.67
N LEU A 292 -3.43 34.36 7.16
CA LEU A 292 -2.89 34.64 5.83
C LEU A 292 -3.80 34.07 4.73
N ASP A 293 -4.33 32.85 4.90
CA ASP A 293 -5.24 32.23 3.93
C ASP A 293 -6.64 32.90 3.91
N ALA A 294 -7.01 33.66 4.95
CA ALA A 294 -8.28 34.37 5.03
C ALA A 294 -8.32 35.70 4.28
N GLU A 295 -7.19 36.18 3.73
CA GLU A 295 -7.12 37.40 2.91
C GLU A 295 -6.73 37.15 1.45
N GLU A 296 -6.72 35.90 0.96
CA GLU A 296 -6.73 35.64 -0.50
C GLU A 296 -8.16 35.77 -1.04
N GLY A 297 -8.55 37.03 -1.17
CA GLY A 297 -9.78 37.46 -1.81
C GLY A 297 -9.60 38.80 -2.49
N ASP A 298 -8.52 39.00 -3.25
CA ASP A 298 -8.50 39.98 -4.35
C ASP A 298 -7.30 39.74 -5.29
N GLU A 299 -7.54 39.84 -6.58
CA GLU A 299 -6.52 39.74 -7.63
C GLU A 299 -5.62 41.00 -7.61
N GLY A 300 -4.30 40.86 -7.48
CA GLY A 300 -3.38 41.99 -7.64
C GLY A 300 -1.91 41.59 -7.73
N GLU A 301 -1.23 42.06 -8.76
CA GLU A 301 0.20 41.86 -9.05
C GLU A 301 1.11 42.09 -7.83
N GLY A 302 1.88 41.07 -7.45
CA GLY A 302 2.94 41.18 -6.44
C GLY A 302 4.05 42.12 -6.90
N GLY A 303 4.04 43.35 -6.38
CA GLY A 303 5.05 44.36 -6.64
C GLY A 303 6.28 44.22 -5.75
N GLU A 304 7.41 44.80 -6.19
CA GLU A 304 8.69 44.85 -5.46
C GLU A 304 8.56 45.39 -4.01
N GLU A 305 7.52 46.17 -3.71
CA GLU A 305 7.20 46.69 -2.37
C GLU A 305 6.85 45.59 -1.35
N ASP A 306 6.32 44.44 -1.77
CA ASP A 306 5.95 43.36 -0.84
C ASP A 306 7.15 42.47 -0.49
N VAL A 307 8.16 42.43 -1.37
CA VAL A 307 9.44 41.77 -1.10
C VAL A 307 10.24 42.59 -0.09
N GLU A 308 10.26 43.92 -0.21
CA GLU A 308 10.95 44.79 0.78
C GLU A 308 10.32 44.70 2.18
N LYS A 309 9.00 44.59 2.27
CA LYS A 309 8.29 44.38 3.56
C LYS A 309 8.64 43.02 4.16
N LEU A 310 8.69 41.96 3.35
CA LEU A 310 9.05 40.61 3.80
C LEU A 310 10.52 40.52 4.23
N GLU A 311 11.43 41.18 3.52
CA GLU A 311 12.84 41.29 3.89
C GLU A 311 13.02 42.08 5.19
N ALA A 312 12.26 43.17 5.39
CA ALA A 312 12.28 43.93 6.64
C ALA A 312 11.77 43.10 7.83
N VAL A 313 10.81 42.20 7.60
CA VAL A 313 10.29 41.26 8.62
C VAL A 313 11.33 40.19 8.95
N MET A 314 11.97 39.59 7.94
CA MET A 314 13.00 38.58 8.15
C MET A 314 14.25 39.15 8.85
N ALA A 315 14.67 40.37 8.49
CA ALA A 315 15.79 41.05 9.14
C ALA A 315 15.52 41.34 10.62
N ARG A 316 14.28 41.68 10.99
CA ARG A 316 13.88 41.93 12.38
C ARG A 316 13.74 40.64 13.18
N LEU A 317 13.26 39.56 12.59
CA LEU A 317 13.24 38.22 13.21
C LEU A 317 14.64 37.68 13.46
N LEU A 318 15.59 37.94 12.56
CA LEU A 318 17.01 37.60 12.76
C LEU A 318 17.65 38.41 13.90
N MET A 319 17.29 39.69 14.07
CA MET A 319 17.72 40.47 15.24
C MET A 319 17.18 39.92 16.56
N VAL A 320 15.93 39.46 16.59
CA VAL A 320 15.32 38.83 17.78
C VAL A 320 15.98 37.48 18.08
N LYS A 321 16.35 36.73 17.03
CA LYS A 321 17.09 35.47 17.13
C LYS A 321 18.52 35.66 17.67
N ASP A 322 19.23 36.72 17.24
CA ASP A 322 20.58 37.03 17.72
C ASP A 322 20.62 37.58 19.16
N MET A 323 19.50 38.12 19.65
CA MET A 323 19.31 38.43 21.07
C MET A 323 19.02 37.18 21.94
N GLY A 324 19.06 35.99 21.34
CA GLY A 324 18.59 34.70 21.84
C GLY A 324 19.08 34.26 23.22
N ASP A 325 20.19 34.78 23.76
CA ASP A 325 20.73 34.35 25.06
C ASP A 325 21.08 35.48 26.04
N SER A 326 20.84 36.76 25.71
CA SER A 326 21.23 37.89 26.59
C SER A 326 20.06 38.70 27.18
N VAL A 327 18.82 38.39 26.78
CA VAL A 327 17.63 39.17 27.15
C VAL A 327 16.62 38.25 27.86
N SER A 328 16.17 38.65 29.06
CA SER A 328 15.21 37.87 29.85
C SER A 328 13.89 37.69 29.09
N LYS A 329 13.16 36.61 29.39
CA LYS A 329 11.86 36.27 28.74
C LYS A 329 10.85 37.42 28.82
N GLU A 330 10.86 38.18 29.91
CA GLU A 330 9.98 39.32 30.15
C GLU A 330 10.34 40.52 29.28
N GLU A 331 11.63 40.79 29.10
CA GLU A 331 12.11 41.88 28.26
C GLU A 331 11.90 41.57 26.76
N ARG A 332 12.05 40.30 26.35
CA ARG A 332 11.70 39.82 25.00
C ARG A 332 10.23 40.02 24.68
N ARG A 333 9.34 39.68 25.61
CA ARG A 333 7.88 39.91 25.47
C ARG A 333 7.55 41.40 25.35
N ARG A 334 8.26 42.26 26.09
CA ARG A 334 8.08 43.71 26.03
C ARG A 334 8.51 44.30 24.69
N ILE A 335 9.63 43.83 24.14
CA ILE A 335 10.14 44.26 22.83
C ILE A 335 9.20 43.80 21.71
N ALA A 336 8.75 42.54 21.75
CA ALA A 336 7.78 42.00 20.79
C ALA A 336 6.42 42.74 20.86
N ALA A 337 5.88 42.96 22.06
CA ALA A 337 4.61 43.67 22.24
C ALA A 337 4.68 45.14 21.76
N LYS A 338 5.83 45.80 21.94
CA LYS A 338 6.04 47.16 21.43
C LYS A 338 6.12 47.20 19.90
N ALA A 339 6.75 46.20 19.28
CA ALA A 339 6.84 46.08 17.82
C ALA A 339 5.46 45.86 17.18
N VAL A 340 4.62 45.02 17.79
CA VAL A 340 3.24 44.79 17.30
C VAL A 340 2.36 46.04 17.48
N ALA A 341 2.51 46.77 18.58
CA ALA A 341 1.74 47.98 18.84
C ALA A 341 2.10 49.16 17.92
N GLU A 342 3.32 49.21 17.38
CA GLU A 342 3.68 50.17 16.33
C GLU A 342 3.19 49.75 14.95
N LEU A 343 3.17 48.45 14.65
CA LEU A 343 2.60 47.91 13.41
C LEU A 343 1.11 48.25 13.27
N MET A 344 0.36 48.24 14.38
CA MET A 344 -1.06 48.62 14.40
C MET A 344 -1.33 50.13 14.29
N LYS A 345 -0.28 50.96 14.14
CA LYS A 345 -0.39 52.42 14.01
C LYS A 345 0.12 52.97 12.68
N SER A 346 0.69 52.16 11.80
CA SER A 346 1.08 52.53 10.42
C SER A 346 0.06 52.00 9.43
#